data_AF-J4VAH3-F1
#
_entry.id   AF-J4VAH3-F1
#
_cell.length_a   1.000
_cell.length_b   1.000
_cell.length_c   1.000
_cell.angle_alpha   90.00
_cell.angle_beta   90.00
_cell.angle_gamma   90.00
#
_symmetry.space_group_name_H-M   'P 1'
#
loop_
_entity.id
_entity.type
_entity.pdbx_description
1 polymer ?
#
loop_
_entity_poly.entity_id
_entity_poly.type
_entity_poly.pdbx_seq_one_letter_code
_entity_poly.pdbx_strand_id
1 'polypeptide(L)'
;MASLEEIKSQISDFSNVKDVWTRKEIKCLPDIIWEGENIQSATSGTYNHGFGILVATNKRLIFIDKGIFSLKVENFLYDKISSIEYKIGILSGEIIIYTSGNKAKIESVVPKENAKYMAEFIRAYMDHSKNSEKQQTAPSNTINNENQEDWMQKLEKLASLKEKGALTEEEFIEQKQKLLKNV
;
A
#
# COMPACT_ATOMS: atom_id res chain seq x y z
N MET A 1 -9.63 -15.06 3.96
CA MET A 1 -10.02 -13.81 4.66
C MET A 1 -8.90 -13.45 5.64
N ALA A 2 -8.48 -12.19 5.70
CA ALA A 2 -7.45 -11.75 6.64
C ALA A 2 -8.00 -11.75 8.08
N SER A 3 -7.25 -12.31 9.02
CA SER A 3 -7.65 -12.31 10.42
C SER A 3 -7.48 -10.92 11.03
N LEU A 4 -8.25 -10.64 12.10
CA LEU A 4 -8.06 -9.40 12.85
C LEU A 4 -6.62 -9.31 13.37
N GLU A 5 -6.00 -10.40 13.81
CA GLU A 5 -4.62 -10.42 14.32
C GLU A 5 -3.57 -10.09 13.24
N GLU A 6 -3.77 -10.57 12.01
CA GLU A 6 -2.91 -10.24 10.87
C GLU A 6 -3.02 -8.76 10.51
N ILE A 7 -4.25 -8.24 10.40
CA ILE A 7 -4.50 -6.81 10.18
C ILE A 7 -3.86 -5.97 11.28
N LYS A 8 -3.96 -6.44 12.52
CA LYS A 8 -3.37 -5.79 13.68
C LYS A 8 -1.84 -5.73 13.61
N SER A 9 -1.20 -6.82 13.19
CA SER A 9 0.26 -6.88 13.01
C SER A 9 0.73 -5.99 11.86
N GLN A 10 -0.02 -5.92 10.75
CA GLN A 10 0.29 -5.02 9.65
C GLN A 10 0.22 -3.56 10.11
N ILE A 11 -0.80 -3.21 10.89
CA ILE A 11 -1.04 -1.84 11.35
C ILE A 11 -0.04 -1.36 12.41
N SER A 12 0.43 -2.25 13.30
CA SER A 12 1.33 -1.89 14.41
C SER A 12 2.72 -1.41 13.97
N ASP A 13 3.16 -1.78 12.77
CA ASP A 13 4.46 -1.36 12.21
C ASP A 13 4.41 0.06 11.62
N PHE A 14 3.22 0.63 11.44
CA PHE A 14 3.04 1.97 10.90
C PHE A 14 3.02 3.01 12.03
N SER A 15 4.13 3.71 12.21
CA SER A 15 4.33 4.75 13.23
C SER A 15 3.30 5.89 13.18
N ASN A 16 2.68 6.13 12.03
CA ASN A 16 1.62 7.11 11.77
C ASN A 16 0.21 6.66 12.22
N VAL A 17 0.03 5.41 12.65
CA VAL A 17 -1.30 4.78 12.84
C VAL A 17 -1.63 4.50 14.31
N LYS A 18 -0.72 4.78 15.25
CA LYS A 18 -0.93 4.51 16.69
C LYS A 18 -2.21 5.17 17.26
N ASP A 19 -2.57 6.37 16.79
CA ASP A 19 -3.80 7.08 17.23
C ASP A 19 -5.08 6.55 16.56
N VAL A 20 -4.94 5.81 15.45
CA VAL A 20 -6.06 5.26 14.67
C VAL A 20 -6.50 3.90 15.21
N TRP A 21 -5.62 3.21 15.94
CA TRP A 21 -5.80 1.86 16.47
C TRP A 21 -7.08 1.61 17.29
N THR A 22 -7.52 2.60 18.07
CA THR A 22 -8.66 2.45 19.00
C THR A 22 -10.03 2.60 18.32
N ARG A 23 -10.04 2.85 17.02
CA ARG A 23 -11.20 3.25 16.24
C ARG A 23 -12.01 2.03 15.81
N LYS A 24 -13.33 2.13 15.89
CA LYS A 24 -14.28 1.02 15.62
C LYS A 24 -14.16 0.52 14.18
N GLU A 25 -13.67 1.37 13.30
CA GLU A 25 -13.39 1.16 11.89
C GLU A 25 -12.37 0.03 11.65
N ILE A 26 -11.33 -0.08 12.47
CA ILE A 26 -10.31 -1.15 12.30
C ILE A 26 -10.91 -2.53 12.53
N LYS A 27 -11.90 -2.64 13.41
CA LYS A 27 -12.59 -3.91 13.68
C LYS A 27 -13.43 -4.39 12.48
N CYS A 28 -13.78 -3.49 11.57
CA CYS A 28 -14.54 -3.82 10.36
C CYS A 28 -13.64 -4.18 9.17
N LEU A 29 -12.33 -3.90 9.25
CA LEU A 29 -11.40 -4.20 8.16
C LEU A 29 -11.40 -5.68 7.72
N PRO A 30 -11.46 -6.69 8.62
CA PRO A 30 -11.49 -8.10 8.19
C PRO A 30 -12.64 -8.44 7.23
N ASP A 31 -13.77 -7.74 7.34
CA ASP A 31 -14.96 -7.96 6.50
C ASP A 31 -14.91 -7.14 5.20
N ILE A 32 -14.01 -6.15 5.11
CA ILE A 32 -13.89 -5.21 3.98
C ILE A 32 -12.71 -5.57 3.07
N ILE A 33 -11.62 -6.07 3.66
CA ILE A 33 -10.37 -6.41 2.98
C ILE A 33 -10.54 -7.72 2.21
N TRP A 34 -10.14 -7.71 0.94
CA TRP A 34 -10.22 -8.87 0.06
C TRP A 34 -9.13 -9.91 0.34
N GLU A 35 -9.30 -11.10 -0.23
CA GLU A 35 -8.26 -12.12 -0.19
C GLU A 35 -6.99 -11.66 -0.95
N GLY A 36 -5.83 -11.82 -0.31
CA GLY A 36 -4.55 -11.32 -0.81
C GLY A 36 -4.40 -9.79 -0.82
N GLU A 37 -5.34 -9.06 -0.20
CA GLU A 37 -5.24 -7.62 0.02
C GLU A 37 -4.55 -7.35 1.36
N ASN A 38 -3.45 -6.59 1.34
CA ASN A 38 -2.63 -6.25 2.49
C ASN A 38 -2.63 -4.75 2.72
N ILE A 39 -2.71 -4.34 3.99
CA ILE A 39 -2.70 -2.94 4.38
C ILE A 39 -1.25 -2.46 4.40
N GLN A 40 -1.00 -1.31 3.76
CA GLN A 40 0.32 -0.73 3.62
C GLN A 40 0.46 0.64 4.29
N SER A 41 -0.66 1.33 4.54
CA SER A 41 -0.67 2.57 5.33
C SER A 41 -2.10 2.88 5.77
N ALA A 42 -2.26 3.66 6.84
CA ALA A 42 -3.55 4.20 7.22
C ALA A 42 -3.41 5.61 7.83
N THR A 43 -4.48 6.38 7.80
CA THR A 43 -4.58 7.65 8.54
C THR A 43 -6.03 7.97 8.86
N SER A 44 -6.28 8.73 9.92
CA SER A 44 -7.63 9.21 10.22
C SER A 44 -7.92 10.54 9.56
N GLY A 45 -9.20 10.77 9.25
CA GLY A 45 -9.67 12.06 8.78
C GLY A 45 -11.19 12.11 8.66
N THR A 46 -11.67 13.21 8.13
CA THR A 46 -13.09 13.43 7.84
C THR A 46 -13.29 13.44 6.33
N TYR A 47 -14.33 12.76 5.86
CA TYR A 47 -14.72 12.75 4.46
C TYR A 47 -16.23 12.79 4.33
N ASN A 48 -16.76 13.72 3.51
CA ASN A 48 -18.20 13.88 3.30
C ASN A 48 -18.99 13.99 4.63
N HIS A 49 -18.47 14.76 5.59
CA HIS A 49 -18.99 14.94 6.96
C HIS A 49 -18.90 13.69 7.88
N GLY A 50 -18.35 12.59 7.39
CA GLY A 50 -18.12 11.36 8.14
C GLY A 50 -16.70 11.30 8.70
N PHE A 51 -16.54 10.89 9.95
CA PHE A 51 -15.22 10.71 10.57
C PHE A 51 -14.79 9.26 10.47
N GLY A 52 -13.60 9.02 9.97
CA GLY A 52 -13.19 7.67 9.61
C GLY A 52 -11.69 7.51 9.45
N ILE A 53 -11.33 6.47 8.71
CA ILE A 53 -9.96 6.11 8.39
C ILE A 53 -9.83 5.97 6.87
N LEU A 54 -8.76 6.55 6.32
CA LEU A 54 -8.28 6.28 4.98
C LEU A 54 -7.20 5.21 5.08
N VAL A 55 -7.39 4.09 4.38
CA VAL A 55 -6.49 2.94 4.37
C VAL A 55 -5.96 2.77 2.95
N ALA A 56 -4.65 2.69 2.81
CA ALA A 56 -3.98 2.32 1.57
C ALA A 56 -3.59 0.85 1.63
N THR A 57 -4.04 0.08 0.64
CA THR A 57 -3.70 -1.34 0.47
C THR A 57 -2.81 -1.55 -0.74
N ASN A 58 -2.37 -2.78 -0.96
CA ASN A 58 -1.72 -3.18 -2.22
C ASN A 58 -2.69 -3.26 -3.43
N LYS A 59 -3.96 -2.85 -3.30
CA LYS A 59 -4.94 -2.91 -4.40
C LYS A 59 -5.66 -1.58 -4.62
N ARG A 60 -5.96 -0.84 -3.55
CA ARG A 60 -6.78 0.38 -3.60
C ARG A 60 -6.62 1.24 -2.35
N LEU A 61 -7.16 2.44 -2.40
CA LEU A 61 -7.49 3.21 -1.21
C LEU A 61 -8.92 2.91 -0.78
N ILE A 62 -9.13 2.87 0.54
CA ILE A 62 -10.43 2.61 1.15
C ILE A 62 -10.65 3.65 2.25
N PHE A 63 -11.72 4.44 2.14
CA PHE A 63 -12.20 5.23 3.26
C PHE A 63 -13.31 4.48 4.00
N ILE A 64 -13.18 4.38 5.32
CA ILE A 64 -14.13 3.68 6.18
C ILE A 64 -14.58 4.63 7.28
N ASP A 65 -15.89 4.88 7.36
CA ASP A 65 -16.54 5.59 8.46
C ASP A 65 -17.53 4.63 9.13
N LYS A 66 -17.31 4.38 10.43
CA LYS A 66 -18.14 3.49 11.25
C LYS A 66 -18.90 4.29 12.30
N GLY A 67 -20.06 4.79 11.90
CA GLY A 67 -21.07 5.29 12.83
C GLY A 67 -21.67 4.20 13.73
N ILE A 68 -22.47 4.62 14.71
CA ILE A 68 -23.12 3.72 15.68
C ILE A 68 -24.03 2.71 14.97
N PHE A 69 -24.78 3.15 13.95
CA PHE A 69 -25.72 2.33 13.18
C PHE A 69 -25.44 2.33 11.67
N SER A 70 -24.38 3.00 11.22
CA SER A 70 -23.99 3.08 9.81
C SER A 70 -22.59 2.50 9.61
N LEU A 71 -22.32 2.05 8.38
CA LEU A 71 -20.98 1.75 7.88
C LEU A 71 -20.92 2.32 6.47
N LYS A 72 -20.01 3.27 6.25
CA LYS A 72 -19.74 3.81 4.92
C LYS A 72 -18.35 3.35 4.50
N VAL A 73 -18.27 2.73 3.33
CA VAL A 73 -17.02 2.29 2.71
C VAL A 73 -16.96 2.88 1.32
N GLU A 74 -15.89 3.61 1.02
CA GLU A 74 -15.66 4.21 -0.28
C GLU A 74 -14.30 3.79 -0.83
N ASN A 75 -14.27 3.33 -2.07
CA ASN A 75 -13.09 2.74 -2.69
C ASN A 75 -12.55 3.67 -3.78
N PHE A 76 -11.24 3.89 -3.78
CA PHE A 76 -10.53 4.57 -4.86
C PHE A 76 -9.49 3.59 -5.42
N LEU A 77 -9.82 3.01 -6.58
CA LEU A 77 -8.88 2.14 -7.30
C LEU A 77 -7.71 2.98 -7.82
N TYR A 78 -6.49 2.48 -7.70
CA TYR A 78 -5.29 3.23 -8.09
C TYR A 78 -5.27 3.60 -9.58
N ASP A 79 -5.83 2.77 -10.45
CA ASP A 79 -5.95 3.01 -11.89
C ASP A 79 -6.91 4.17 -12.23
N LYS A 80 -7.82 4.52 -11.31
CA LYS A 80 -8.76 5.64 -11.45
C LYS A 80 -8.27 6.92 -10.79
N ILE A 81 -7.19 6.87 -10.01
CA ILE A 81 -6.59 8.05 -9.39
C ILE A 81 -5.67 8.72 -10.42
N SER A 82 -5.98 9.97 -10.78
CA SER A 82 -5.14 10.75 -11.69
C SER A 82 -3.98 11.41 -10.95
N SER A 83 -4.22 11.91 -9.74
CA SER A 83 -3.21 12.56 -8.91
C SER A 83 -3.64 12.58 -7.44
N ILE A 84 -2.65 12.75 -6.57
CA ILE A 84 -2.85 12.97 -5.14
C ILE A 84 -2.02 14.17 -4.64
N GLU A 85 -2.68 15.02 -3.88
CA GLU A 85 -2.10 16.22 -3.27
C GLU A 85 -2.33 16.19 -1.75
N TYR A 86 -1.55 16.99 -1.02
CA TYR A 86 -1.79 17.24 0.39
C TYR A 86 -1.64 18.73 0.71
N LYS A 87 -2.26 19.16 1.80
CA LYS A 87 -2.03 20.46 2.42
C LYS A 87 -1.78 20.28 3.90
N ILE A 88 -0.85 21.07 4.44
CA ILE A 88 -0.58 21.12 5.87
C ILE A 88 -1.11 22.45 6.40
N GLY A 89 -2.18 22.38 7.19
CA GLY A 89 -2.71 23.52 7.90
C GLY A 89 -1.96 23.79 9.21
N ILE A 90 -2.46 24.75 9.98
CA ILE A 90 -1.90 25.06 11.31
C ILE A 90 -2.15 23.87 12.26
N LEU A 91 -3.39 23.34 12.28
CA LEU A 91 -3.84 22.30 13.21
C LEU A 91 -3.98 20.90 12.58
N SER A 92 -4.34 20.80 11.30
CA SER A 92 -4.62 19.53 10.64
C SER A 92 -4.14 19.54 9.20
N GLY A 93 -4.02 18.34 8.62
CA GLY A 93 -3.73 18.13 7.21
C GLY A 93 -4.99 17.86 6.39
N GLU A 94 -4.87 18.05 5.08
CA GLU A 94 -5.87 17.67 4.07
C GLU A 94 -5.18 16.78 3.02
N ILE A 95 -5.79 15.67 2.63
CA ILE A 95 -5.40 14.84 1.49
C ILE A 95 -6.44 15.03 0.40
N ILE A 96 -6.00 15.28 -0.82
CA ILE A 96 -6.88 15.49 -1.96
C ILE A 96 -6.59 14.42 -3.01
N ILE A 97 -7.59 13.59 -3.29
CA ILE A 97 -7.54 12.50 -4.25
C ILE A 97 -8.34 12.94 -5.48
N TYR A 98 -7.67 13.07 -6.62
CA TYR A 98 -8.32 13.33 -7.90
C TYR A 98 -8.53 12.01 -8.63
N THR A 99 -9.76 11.78 -9.07
CA THR A 99 -10.15 10.61 -9.88
C THR A 99 -10.78 11.07 -11.19
N SER A 100 -11.02 10.17 -12.14
CA SER A 100 -11.67 10.48 -13.42
C SER A 100 -13.04 11.15 -13.23
N GLY A 101 -13.06 12.48 -13.20
CA GLY A 101 -14.27 13.30 -13.07
C GLY A 101 -14.71 13.64 -11.64
N ASN A 102 -13.97 13.23 -10.60
CA ASN A 102 -14.34 13.52 -9.22
C ASN A 102 -13.13 13.85 -8.33
N LYS A 103 -13.39 14.52 -7.21
CA LYS A 103 -12.39 14.92 -6.21
C LYS A 103 -12.86 14.52 -4.82
N ALA A 104 -12.09 13.67 -4.15
CA ALA A 104 -12.29 13.34 -2.74
C ALA A 104 -11.32 14.14 -1.87
N LYS A 105 -11.82 14.72 -0.78
CA LYS A 105 -11.03 15.47 0.19
C LYS A 105 -11.13 14.80 1.55
N ILE A 106 -10.01 14.31 2.04
CA ILE A 106 -9.89 13.80 3.41
C ILE A 106 -9.33 14.94 4.25
N GLU A 107 -10.19 15.56 5.04
CA GLU A 107 -9.89 16.72 5.86
C GLU A 107 -9.58 16.29 7.30
N SER A 108 -9.18 17.25 8.15
CA SER A 108 -8.98 17.02 9.59
C SER A 108 -8.02 15.86 9.90
N VAL A 109 -7.01 15.65 9.05
CA VAL A 109 -5.98 14.63 9.29
C VAL A 109 -5.10 15.09 10.44
N VAL A 110 -5.05 14.30 11.51
CA VAL A 110 -4.26 14.58 12.71
C VAL A 110 -3.52 13.30 13.13
N PRO A 111 -2.21 13.34 13.38
CA PRO A 111 -1.28 14.46 13.16
C PRO A 111 -1.26 14.97 11.72
N LYS A 112 -1.09 16.28 11.52
CA LYS A 112 -1.22 16.92 10.19
C LYS A 112 -0.19 16.41 9.18
N GLU A 113 0.98 16.02 9.67
CA GLU A 113 2.08 15.45 8.90
C GLU A 113 1.69 14.13 8.23
N ASN A 114 0.71 13.40 8.79
CA ASN A 114 0.20 12.17 8.18
C ASN A 114 -0.44 12.42 6.82
N ALA A 115 -0.98 13.62 6.54
CA ALA A 115 -1.49 13.95 5.23
C ALA A 115 -0.36 13.92 4.18
N LYS A 116 0.80 14.48 4.52
CA LYS A 116 2.00 14.41 3.67
C LYS A 116 2.49 12.98 3.52
N TYR A 117 2.69 12.26 4.62
CA TYR A 117 3.20 10.88 4.55
C TYR A 117 2.30 9.98 3.71
N MET A 118 0.99 10.08 3.90
CA MET A 118 0.02 9.30 3.12
C MET A 118 0.05 9.67 1.63
N ALA A 119 0.02 10.97 1.30
CA ALA A 119 0.02 11.39 -0.10
C ALA A 119 1.31 10.98 -0.83
N GLU A 120 2.48 11.14 -0.20
CA GLU A 120 3.75 10.71 -0.78
C GLU A 120 3.84 9.19 -0.91
N PHE A 121 3.35 8.45 0.09
CA PHE A 121 3.26 6.98 0.02
C PHE A 121 2.45 6.52 -1.20
N ILE A 122 1.26 7.10 -1.39
CA ILE A 122 0.35 6.74 -2.48
C ILE A 122 0.96 7.13 -3.84
N ARG A 123 1.60 8.30 -3.93
CA ARG A 123 2.28 8.72 -5.16
C ARG A 123 3.39 7.74 -5.54
N ALA A 124 4.24 7.39 -4.58
CA ALA A 124 5.29 6.40 -4.79
C ALA A 124 4.69 5.05 -5.23
N TYR A 125 3.64 4.58 -4.57
CA TYR A 125 2.96 3.34 -4.94
C TYR A 125 2.44 3.36 -6.39
N MET A 126 1.76 4.44 -6.79
CA MET A 126 1.22 4.60 -8.15
C MET A 126 2.32 4.64 -9.21
N ASP A 127 3.46 5.26 -8.91
CA ASP A 127 4.59 5.33 -9.84
C ASP A 127 5.26 3.97 -10.06
N HIS A 128 5.40 3.16 -9.00
CA HIS A 128 5.93 1.80 -9.10
C HIS A 128 5.00 0.87 -9.88
N SER A 129 3.68 0.98 -9.67
CA SER A 129 2.68 0.19 -10.40
C SER A 129 2.69 0.49 -11.91
N LYS A 130 2.68 1.78 -12.28
CA LYS A 130 2.70 2.21 -13.70
C LYS A 130 3.98 1.79 -14.43
N ASN A 131 5.12 1.73 -13.73
CA ASN A 131 6.37 1.28 -14.33
C ASN A 131 6.43 -0.23 -14.53
N SER A 132 5.71 -1.00 -13.68
CA SER A 132 5.57 -2.45 -13.84
C SER A 132 4.67 -2.80 -15.04
N GLU A 133 3.60 -2.05 -15.27
CA GLU A 133 2.70 -2.24 -16.42
C GLU A 133 3.35 -1.85 -17.77
N LYS A 134 4.25 -0.86 -17.79
CA LYS A 134 4.98 -0.46 -19.01
C LYS A 134 5.98 -1.48 -19.51
N GLN A 135 6.32 -2.50 -18.72
CA GLN A 135 7.19 -3.61 -19.15
C GLN A 135 6.42 -4.78 -19.77
N GLN A 136 5.08 -4.76 -19.77
CA GLN A 136 4.24 -5.79 -20.39
C GLN A 136 3.50 -5.25 -21.63
N THR A 137 4.25 -4.85 -22.66
CA THR A 137 3.72 -4.74 -24.03
C THR A 137 4.64 -5.46 -25.02
N ALA A 138 4.77 -6.77 -24.84
CA ALA A 138 5.13 -7.69 -25.90
C ALA A 138 4.24 -8.94 -25.76
N PRO A 139 3.60 -9.43 -26.83
CA PRO A 139 2.70 -10.56 -26.72
C PRO A 139 3.54 -11.83 -26.58
N SER A 140 3.37 -12.55 -25.48
CA SER A 140 3.82 -13.93 -25.41
C SER A 140 2.86 -14.75 -24.55
N ASN A 141 2.42 -15.83 -25.19
CA ASN A 141 1.44 -16.78 -24.71
C ASN A 141 1.78 -17.34 -23.33
N THR A 142 0.69 -17.59 -22.60
CA THR A 142 0.57 -18.35 -21.35
C THR A 142 1.41 -19.62 -21.33
N ILE A 143 2.13 -19.86 -20.23
CA ILE A 143 2.02 -21.01 -19.29
C ILE A 143 3.28 -21.03 -18.39
N ASN A 144 3.09 -20.98 -17.07
CA ASN A 144 4.04 -21.23 -15.96
C ASN A 144 5.12 -20.18 -15.57
N ASN A 145 4.74 -18.91 -15.33
CA ASN A 145 5.71 -17.84 -14.98
C ASN A 145 5.71 -17.31 -13.53
N GLU A 146 4.85 -17.76 -12.61
CA GLU A 146 4.88 -17.18 -11.24
C GLU A 146 6.13 -17.60 -10.45
N ASN A 147 6.61 -18.84 -10.62
CA ASN A 147 7.85 -19.28 -9.97
C ASN A 147 9.10 -18.81 -10.72
N GLN A 148 9.01 -18.57 -12.04
CA GLN A 148 10.17 -18.18 -12.84
C GLN A 148 10.60 -16.73 -12.64
N GLU A 149 9.63 -15.81 -12.52
CA GLU A 149 9.93 -14.40 -12.23
C GLU A 149 10.50 -14.22 -10.82
N ASP A 150 10.02 -14.99 -9.82
CA ASP A 150 10.47 -14.85 -8.43
C ASP A 150 11.91 -15.34 -8.22
N TRP A 151 12.35 -16.43 -8.88
CA TRP A 151 13.75 -16.86 -8.78
C TRP A 151 14.71 -15.94 -9.56
N MET A 152 14.26 -15.36 -10.67
CA MET A 152 15.07 -14.45 -11.48
C MET A 152 15.29 -13.11 -10.78
N GLN A 153 14.25 -12.56 -10.13
CA GLN A 153 14.36 -11.37 -9.27
C GLN A 153 15.30 -11.62 -8.07
N LYS A 154 15.25 -12.82 -7.47
CA LYS A 154 16.19 -13.20 -6.39
C LYS A 154 17.64 -13.28 -6.88
N LEU A 155 17.87 -13.76 -8.10
CA LEU A 155 19.20 -13.81 -8.70
C LEU A 155 19.75 -12.41 -9.01
N GLU A 156 18.92 -11.50 -9.51
CA GLU A 156 19.28 -10.12 -9.79
C GLU A 156 19.63 -9.36 -8.49
N LYS A 157 18.86 -9.58 -7.42
CA LYS A 157 19.14 -9.01 -6.09
C LYS A 157 20.47 -9.50 -5.52
N LEU A 158 20.80 -10.79 -5.66
CA LEU A 158 22.11 -11.31 -5.25
C LEU A 158 23.26 -10.68 -6.04
N ALA A 159 23.09 -10.51 -7.37
CA ALA A 159 24.11 -9.87 -8.21
C ALA A 159 24.35 -8.42 -7.80
N SER A 160 23.29 -7.66 -7.48
CA SER A 160 23.40 -6.29 -6.98
C SER A 160 24.12 -6.20 -5.62
N LEU A 161 23.89 -7.16 -4.72
CA LEU A 161 24.55 -7.20 -3.41
C LEU A 161 26.06 -7.49 -3.53
N LYS A 162 26.46 -8.35 -4.46
CA LYS A 162 27.86 -8.58 -4.81
C LYS A 162 28.51 -7.31 -5.37
N GLU A 163 27.87 -6.68 -6.36
CA GLU A 163 28.40 -5.47 -7.00
C GLU A 163 28.57 -4.31 -6.02
N LYS A 164 27.69 -4.22 -5.02
CA LYS A 164 27.78 -3.26 -3.91
C LYS A 164 28.81 -3.63 -2.83
N GLY A 165 29.54 -4.73 -3.00
CA GLY A 165 30.56 -5.20 -2.06
C GLY A 165 30.00 -5.68 -0.72
N ALA A 166 28.69 -5.95 -0.64
CA ALA A 166 28.04 -6.45 0.57
C ALA A 166 28.16 -7.98 0.73
N LEU A 167 28.62 -8.67 -0.32
CA LEU A 167 28.90 -10.10 -0.35
C LEU A 167 30.28 -10.33 -0.98
N THR A 168 31.03 -11.26 -0.42
CA THR A 168 32.25 -11.78 -1.05
C THR A 168 31.93 -12.66 -2.26
N GLU A 169 32.90 -12.91 -3.14
CA GLU A 169 32.70 -13.75 -4.33
C GLU A 169 32.27 -15.17 -3.93
N GLU A 170 32.86 -15.69 -2.86
CA GLU A 170 32.62 -17.02 -2.34
C GLU A 170 31.18 -17.16 -1.79
N GLU A 171 30.71 -16.18 -1.00
CA GLU A 171 29.34 -16.16 -0.46
C GLU A 171 28.29 -16.00 -1.56
N PHE A 172 28.60 -15.22 -2.61
CA PHE A 172 27.72 -15.08 -3.77
C PHE A 172 27.56 -16.40 -4.54
N ILE A 173 28.65 -17.14 -4.76
CA ILE A 173 28.63 -18.42 -5.48
C ILE A 173 27.80 -19.46 -4.71
N GLU A 174 27.94 -19.53 -3.38
CA GLU A 174 27.19 -20.47 -2.56
C GLU A 174 25.67 -20.19 -2.60
N GLN A 175 25.27 -18.92 -2.44
CA GLN A 175 23.85 -18.53 -2.48
C GLN A 175 23.24 -18.73 -3.87
N LYS A 176 24.00 -18.45 -4.94
CA LYS A 176 23.58 -18.70 -6.32
C LYS A 176 23.33 -20.18 -6.58
N GLN A 177 24.21 -21.07 -6.13
CA GLN A 177 24.03 -22.51 -6.30
C GLN A 177 22.84 -23.04 -5.50
N LYS A 178 22.61 -22.50 -4.30
CA LYS A 178 21.46 -22.87 -3.46
C LYS A 178 20.14 -22.45 -4.08
N LEU A 179 20.09 -21.28 -4.70
CA LEU A 179 18.90 -20.82 -5.44
C LEU A 179 18.63 -21.66 -6.68
N LEU A 180 19.67 -22.02 -7.45
CA LEU A 180 19.53 -22.82 -8.67
C LEU A 180 19.11 -24.28 -8.41
N LYS A 181 19.30 -24.80 -7.19
CA LYS A 181 18.82 -26.15 -6.80
C LYS A 181 17.34 -26.18 -6.42
N ASN A 182 16.74 -25.02 -6.14
CA ASN A 182 15.33 -24.87 -5.74
C ASN A 182 14.44 -24.37 -6.89
N VAL A 183 14.95 -24.40 -8.12
CA VAL A 183 14.25 -24.15 -9.38
C VAL A 183 14.12 -25.48 -10.12
#